data_AF-A0A067KPR0-F1
#
_entry.id   AF-A0A067KPR0-F1
#
_cell.length_a   1.000
_cell.length_b   1.000
_cell.length_c   1.000
_cell.angle_alpha   90.00
_cell.angle_beta   90.00
_cell.angle_gamma   90.00
#
_symmetry.space_group_name_H-M   'P 1'
#
loop_
_entity.id
_entity.type
_entity.pdbx_description
1 polymer ?
#
loop_
_entity_poly.entity_id
_entity_poly.type
_entity_poly.pdbx_seq_one_letter_code
_entity_poly.pdbx_strand_id
1 'polypeptide(L)'
;MGLGMQVMLMLSMAARLATISYAAEGTATFYNHYVPSYCYGNANKGVMIAAASDAIWNNGAACGRKYRVRCTGATNNGPPPCKGGSVDVTIVD
;
A
#
# COMPACT_ATOMS: atom_id res chain seq x y z
N MET A 1 1.78 32.12 -34.23
CA MET A 1 2.25 31.70 -32.88
C MET A 1 3.75 31.44 -33.00
N GLY A 2 4.60 32.15 -32.25
CA GLY A 2 6.06 32.02 -32.40
C GLY A 2 6.59 30.66 -31.95
N LEU A 3 7.65 30.17 -32.61
CA LEU A 3 8.29 28.88 -32.32
C LEU A 3 8.59 28.70 -30.82
N GLY A 4 9.06 29.76 -30.14
CA GLY A 4 9.32 29.74 -28.69
C GLY A 4 8.08 29.52 -27.82
N MET A 5 6.91 30.03 -28.23
CA MET A 5 5.66 29.85 -27.49
C MET A 5 5.13 28.42 -27.64
N GLN A 6 5.31 27.79 -28.81
CA GLN A 6 4.99 26.38 -29.01
C GLN A 6 5.92 25.47 -28.21
N VAL A 7 7.22 25.76 -28.16
CA VAL A 7 8.19 25.00 -27.37
C VAL A 7 7.86 25.06 -25.87
N MET A 8 7.51 26.25 -25.34
CA MET A 8 7.09 26.38 -23.93
C MET A 8 5.82 25.60 -23.62
N LEU A 9 4.82 25.65 -24.52
CA LEU A 9 3.57 24.90 -24.36
C LEU A 9 3.83 23.38 -24.33
N MET A 10 4.66 22.87 -25.25
CA MET A 10 5.03 21.46 -25.29
C MET A 10 5.78 21.01 -24.02
N LEU A 11 6.73 21.82 -23.53
CA LEU A 11 7.44 21.53 -22.27
C LEU A 11 6.49 21.48 -21.08
N SER A 12 5.54 22.43 -21.00
CA SER A 12 4.57 22.50 -19.92
C SER A 12 3.62 21.29 -19.88
N MET A 13 3.23 20.79 -21.06
CA MET A 13 2.36 19.62 -21.20
C MET A 13 3.11 18.33 -20.88
N ALA A 14 4.37 18.23 -21.29
CA ALA A 14 5.24 17.10 -20.97
C ALA A 14 5.50 16.97 -19.45
N ALA A 15 5.67 18.09 -18.74
CA ALA A 15 5.87 18.09 -17.29
C ALA A 15 4.67 17.55 -16.49
N ARG A 16 3.46 17.53 -17.08
CA ARG A 16 2.23 17.01 -16.43
C ARG A 16 2.09 15.49 -16.51
N LEU A 17 2.93 14.80 -17.29
CA LEU A 17 2.88 13.35 -17.45
C LEU A 17 3.59 12.59 -16.31
N ALA A 18 4.37 13.29 -15.47
CA ALA A 18 5.01 12.70 -14.31
C ALA A 18 4.00 12.61 -13.14
N THR A 19 3.24 11.51 -13.07
CA THR A 19 2.44 11.21 -11.87
C THR A 19 3.35 10.72 -10.75
N ILE A 20 3.46 11.52 -9.68
CA ILE A 20 4.07 11.10 -8.42
C ILE A 20 2.98 10.37 -7.63
N SER A 21 3.14 9.07 -7.40
CA SER A 21 2.29 8.33 -6.47
C SER A 21 2.85 8.43 -5.06
N TYR A 22 2.10 9.08 -4.18
CA TYR A 22 2.40 9.11 -2.74
C TYR A 22 1.68 7.92 -2.08
N ALA A 23 2.44 7.01 -1.49
CA ALA A 23 1.91 5.95 -0.64
C ALA A 23 2.25 6.27 0.82
N ALA A 24 1.37 5.93 1.76
CA ALA A 24 1.69 6.01 3.17
C ALA A 24 2.78 4.96 3.50
N GLU A 25 3.84 5.40 4.16
CA GLU A 25 4.89 4.51 4.66
C GLU A 25 4.54 4.02 6.06
N GLY A 26 4.93 2.78 6.36
CA GLY A 26 4.67 2.15 7.64
C GLY A 26 5.48 0.87 7.81
N THR A 27 5.37 0.28 8.98
CA THR A 27 5.99 -1.01 9.30
C THR A 27 4.96 -2.12 9.14
N ALA A 28 5.43 -3.30 8.76
CA ALA A 28 4.62 -4.50 8.67
C ALA A 28 5.34 -5.66 9.34
N THR A 29 4.58 -6.56 9.95
CA THR A 29 5.04 -7.84 10.47
C THR A 29 4.19 -8.95 9.87
N PHE A 30 4.55 -10.21 10.10
CA PHE A 30 3.71 -11.34 9.73
C PHE A 30 3.21 -12.05 10.99
N TYR A 31 2.05 -12.69 10.86
CA TYR A 31 1.47 -13.56 11.87
C TYR A 31 1.06 -14.88 11.20
N ASN A 32 1.03 -15.97 11.99
CA ASN A 32 0.64 -17.30 11.49
C ASN A 32 -0.79 -17.69 11.89
N HIS A 33 -1.35 -17.02 12.90
CA HIS A 33 -2.69 -17.29 13.41
C HIS A 33 -3.46 -15.96 13.45
N TYR A 34 -4.61 -15.90 12.79
CA TYR A 34 -5.43 -14.69 12.67
C TYR A 34 -6.92 -14.93 12.88
N VAL A 35 -7.30 -16.19 13.11
CA VAL A 35 -8.67 -16.58 13.44
C VAL A 35 -8.74 -16.75 14.96
N PRO A 36 -9.70 -16.11 15.67
CA PRO A 36 -10.70 -15.21 15.14
C PRO A 36 -10.12 -13.85 14.74
N SER A 37 -10.71 -13.24 13.72
CA SER A 37 -10.40 -11.87 13.28
C SER A 37 -11.53 -10.92 13.70
N TYR A 38 -11.24 -9.64 13.92
CA TYR A 38 -12.28 -8.68 14.30
C TYR A 38 -13.40 -8.60 13.25
N CYS A 39 -13.05 -8.53 11.97
CA CYS A 39 -14.03 -8.26 10.91
C CYS A 39 -14.94 -9.47 10.61
N TYR A 40 -14.47 -10.70 10.84
CA TYR A 40 -15.17 -11.91 10.37
C TYR A 40 -15.25 -13.04 11.41
N GLY A 41 -14.84 -12.80 12.66
CA GLY A 41 -14.84 -13.80 13.72
C GLY A 41 -14.07 -15.06 13.31
N ASN A 42 -14.71 -16.22 13.44
CA ASN A 42 -14.10 -17.53 13.18
C ASN A 42 -13.94 -17.87 11.69
N ALA A 43 -14.31 -16.99 10.76
CA ALA A 43 -14.22 -17.28 9.33
C ALA A 43 -12.77 -17.16 8.83
N ASN A 44 -12.28 -18.23 8.19
CA ASN A 44 -11.01 -18.22 7.48
C ASN A 44 -11.17 -17.50 6.12
N LYS A 45 -10.55 -16.34 5.99
CA LYS A 45 -10.48 -15.50 4.78
C LYS A 45 -9.29 -15.82 3.85
N GLY A 46 -8.52 -16.87 4.16
CA GLY A 46 -7.40 -17.34 3.37
C GLY A 46 -6.10 -16.58 3.62
N VAL A 47 -5.27 -16.52 2.57
CA VAL A 47 -3.99 -15.79 2.54
C VAL A 47 -4.18 -14.41 1.91
N MET A 48 -3.12 -13.59 1.90
CA MET A 48 -3.16 -12.21 1.38
C MET A 48 -4.17 -11.35 2.14
N ILE A 49 -4.10 -11.47 3.46
CA ILE A 49 -4.85 -10.71 4.43
C ILE A 49 -3.90 -9.88 5.28
N ALA A 50 -4.41 -8.84 5.93
CA ALA A 50 -3.64 -8.03 6.86
C ALA A 50 -4.50 -7.58 8.05
N ALA A 51 -3.81 -7.34 9.17
CA ALA A 51 -4.34 -6.57 10.28
C ALA A 51 -3.98 -5.10 10.07
N ALA A 52 -4.94 -4.19 10.20
CA ALA A 52 -4.73 -2.76 10.08
C ALA A 52 -4.16 -2.18 11.38
N SER A 53 -3.17 -1.29 11.29
CA SER A 53 -2.76 -0.47 12.42
C SER A 53 -3.83 0.56 12.77
N ASP A 54 -3.75 1.17 13.97
CA ASP A 54 -4.71 2.20 14.41
C ASP A 54 -4.92 3.34 13.40
N ALA A 55 -3.85 3.74 12.71
CA ALA A 55 -3.89 4.78 11.69
C ALA A 55 -4.72 4.41 10.44
N ILE A 56 -4.88 3.11 10.17
CA ILE A 56 -5.64 2.57 9.03
C ILE A 56 -7.03 2.07 9.48
N TRP A 57 -7.10 1.49 10.68
CA TRP A 57 -8.23 0.73 11.22
C TRP A 57 -9.57 1.47 11.12
N ASN A 58 -9.55 2.77 11.45
CA ASN A 58 -10.71 3.65 11.38
C ASN A 58 -11.96 3.05 12.06
N ASN A 59 -11.79 2.57 13.30
CA ASN A 59 -12.85 1.99 14.12
C ASN A 59 -13.65 0.88 13.40
N GLY A 60 -12.95 -0.01 12.67
CA GLY A 60 -13.55 -1.12 11.94
C GLY A 60 -14.03 -0.79 10.53
N ALA A 61 -14.04 0.49 10.12
CA ALA A 61 -14.38 0.87 8.75
C ALA A 61 -13.34 0.36 7.73
N ALA A 62 -12.17 -0.11 8.18
CA ALA A 62 -11.18 -0.73 7.31
C ALA A 62 -11.55 -2.15 6.86
N CYS A 63 -12.46 -2.83 7.56
CA CYS A 63 -12.83 -4.22 7.27
C CYS A 63 -13.17 -4.44 5.79
N GLY A 64 -12.52 -5.43 5.16
CA GLY A 64 -12.75 -5.79 3.76
C GLY A 64 -12.13 -4.85 2.71
N ARG A 65 -11.53 -3.72 3.11
CA ARG A 65 -10.79 -2.86 2.17
C ARG A 65 -9.54 -3.58 1.68
N LYS A 66 -9.19 -3.32 0.42
CA LYS A 66 -7.96 -3.83 -0.21
C LYS A 66 -6.89 -2.76 -0.25
N TYR A 67 -5.67 -3.14 0.12
CA TYR A 67 -4.50 -2.28 0.06
C TYR A 67 -3.42 -2.93 -0.79
N ARG A 68 -2.76 -2.12 -1.62
CA ARG A 68 -1.53 -2.52 -2.30
C ARG A 68 -0.34 -2.16 -1.43
N VAL A 69 0.44 -3.16 -1.04
CA VAL A 69 1.60 -3.01 -0.17
C VAL A 69 2.87 -3.30 -0.95
N ARG A 70 3.87 -2.43 -0.79
CA ARG A 70 5.22 -2.62 -1.33
C ARG A 70 6.21 -2.58 -0.19
N CYS A 71 7.02 -3.63 -0.05
CA CYS A 71 8.13 -3.64 0.87
C CYS A 71 9.26 -2.77 0.29
N THR A 72 9.66 -1.73 1.02
CA THR A 72 10.68 -0.76 0.58
C THR A 72 12.04 -0.99 1.22
N GLY A 73 12.10 -1.69 2.36
CA GLY A 73 13.36 -2.00 3.03
C GLY A 73 13.17 -2.79 4.32
N ALA A 74 14.30 -3.10 4.97
CA ALA A 74 14.31 -3.71 6.28
C ALA A 74 14.08 -2.66 7.38
N THR A 75 13.42 -3.07 8.46
CA THR A 75 13.33 -2.28 9.70
C THR A 75 14.39 -2.68 10.74
N ASN A 76 15.19 -3.72 10.44
CA ASN A 76 16.23 -4.25 11.32
C ASN A 76 17.44 -4.77 10.51
N ASN A 77 18.53 -5.10 11.22
CA ASN A 77 19.77 -5.63 10.62
C ASN A 77 19.70 -7.13 10.25
N GLY A 78 18.49 -7.70 10.15
CA GLY A 78 18.28 -9.10 9.82
C GLY A 78 18.37 -9.38 8.31
N PRO A 79 18.05 -10.62 7.88
CA PRO A 79 17.91 -10.93 6.47
C PRO A 79 16.94 -9.95 5.78
N PRO A 80 17.20 -9.53 4.53
CA PRO A 80 16.33 -8.60 3.83
C PRO A 80 14.88 -9.13 3.78
N PRO A 81 13.89 -8.42 4.34
CA PRO A 81 12.52 -8.92 4.42
C PRO A 81 11.77 -8.78 3.09
N CYS A 82 12.26 -7.93 2.21
CA CYS A 82 11.61 -7.62 0.94
C CYS A 82 11.97 -8.64 -0.14
N LYS A 83 10.97 -9.29 -0.72
CA LYS A 83 11.11 -10.16 -1.90
C LYS A 83 10.96 -9.41 -3.23
N GLY A 84 10.82 -8.07 -3.19
CA GLY A 84 10.47 -7.24 -4.35
C GLY A 84 8.99 -7.30 -4.71
N GLY A 85 8.55 -6.41 -5.60
CA GLY A 85 7.17 -6.36 -6.10
C GLY A 85 6.18 -5.66 -5.17
N SER A 86 4.89 -5.91 -5.40
CA SER A 86 3.78 -5.41 -4.58
C SER A 86 2.71 -6.49 -4.45
N VAL A 87 2.02 -6.48 -3.33
CA VAL A 87 0.96 -7.45 -3.01
C VAL A 87 -0.32 -6.74 -2.65
N ASP A 88 -1.45 -7.28 -3.08
CA ASP A 88 -2.76 -6.77 -2.69
C ASP A 88 -3.27 -7.61 -1.51
N VAL A 89 -3.55 -6.95 -0.38
CA VAL A 89 -4.03 -7.59 0.84
C VAL A 89 -5.41 -7.06 1.23
N THR A 90 -6.24 -7.91 1.84
CA THR A 90 -7.55 -7.52 2.38
C THR A 90 -7.47 -7.37 3.90
N ILE A 91 -8.02 -6.27 4.44
CA ILE A 91 -8.09 -6.08 5.89
C ILE A 91 -9.12 -7.01 6.50
N VAL A 92 -8.68 -7.79 7.48
CA VAL A 92 -9.53 -8.73 8.24
C VAL A 92 -9.53 -8.46 9.74
N ASP A 93 -8.55 -7.71 10.22
CA ASP A 93 -8.34 -7.38 11.63
C ASP A 93 -7.79 -5.96 11.76
#